data_AF-A0AB73LXN0-F1
#
_entry.id   AF-A0AB73LXN0-F1
#
_cell.length_a   1.000
_cell.length_b   1.000
_cell.length_c   1.000
_cell.angle_alpha   90.00
_cell.angle_beta   90.00
_cell.angle_gamma   90.00
#
_symmetry.space_group_name_H-M   'P 1'
#
loop_
_entity.id
_entity.type
_entity.pdbx_description
1 polymer ?
#
loop_
_entity_poly.entity_id
_entity_poly.type
_entity_poly.pdbx_seq_one_letter_code
_entity_poly.pdbx_strand_id
1 'polypeptide(L)'
;MTRKITAAAAVLALLATGCSASTDSSAPGGTLITGGTSTATSTPTPTSTTPAPATTTAGRTPTVAEVTASPSAEASTTAASTTAAATPTVSLDPSPLAGTGGGPQQPSSVPTLNSITDEDRGRALETAKAIVAAYTSGKPYKEWSEELYPMIDPKLQNQYGPNSRIDIFKGTVTNAELVDDPTLKVPGGDNPYWLTVCVKVEGSISPAYYVRLHRTAERPDKWKASHILEPQGFNSFVKERLKEQNK
;
A
#
# COMPACT_ATOMS: atom_id res chain seq x y z
N MET A 1 -10.91 27.27 51.84
CA MET A 1 -11.16 25.85 52.21
C MET A 1 -10.02 25.01 51.65
N THR A 2 -9.07 24.66 52.51
CA THR A 2 -7.87 23.87 52.18
C THR A 2 -8.23 22.39 52.16
N ARG A 3 -8.00 21.69 51.04
CA ARG A 3 -8.12 20.22 50.99
C ARG A 3 -6.77 19.62 50.58
N LYS A 4 -6.30 18.74 51.47
CA LYS A 4 -5.00 18.08 51.52
C LYS A 4 -4.82 17.13 50.33
N ILE A 5 -3.65 17.14 49.70
CA ILE A 5 -3.20 16.13 48.74
C ILE A 5 -2.40 15.09 49.52
N THR A 6 -2.92 13.87 49.59
CA THR A 6 -2.20 12.72 50.13
C THR A 6 -1.37 12.10 49.00
N ALA A 7 -0.05 12.17 49.13
CA ALA A 7 0.90 11.46 48.28
C ALA A 7 1.03 10.01 48.77
N ALA A 8 0.89 9.05 47.85
CA ALA A 8 1.27 7.66 48.08
C ALA A 8 2.36 7.29 47.08
N ALA A 9 3.60 7.21 47.58
CA ALA A 9 4.72 6.59 46.91
C ALA A 9 4.62 5.07 47.09
N ALA A 10 4.82 4.31 46.01
CA ALA A 10 5.03 2.86 46.08
C ALA A 10 6.22 2.48 45.20
N VAL A 11 7.02 1.59 45.77
CA VAL A 11 8.44 1.36 45.53
C VAL A 11 8.69 0.35 44.40
N LEU A 12 9.83 0.56 43.74
CA LEU A 12 10.51 -0.25 42.74
C LEU A 12 10.74 -1.72 43.19
N ALA A 13 10.52 -2.69 42.29
CA ALA A 13 11.08 -4.03 42.42
C ALA A 13 11.70 -4.47 41.08
N LEU A 14 13.03 -4.46 41.05
CA LEU A 14 13.88 -4.94 39.97
C LEU A 14 14.21 -6.42 40.28
N LEU A 15 13.69 -7.35 39.48
CA LEU A 15 14.06 -8.76 39.56
C LEU A 15 15.19 -9.04 38.56
N ALA A 16 16.42 -8.94 39.04
CA ALA A 16 17.56 -9.62 38.46
C ALA A 16 17.67 -11.00 39.11
N THR A 17 17.59 -12.06 38.31
CA THR A 17 18.11 -13.39 38.67
C THR A 17 19.06 -13.82 37.56
N GLY A 18 20.35 -13.83 37.88
CA GLY A 18 21.33 -14.59 37.14
C GLY A 18 21.43 -16.01 37.69
N CYS A 19 21.97 -16.93 36.90
CA CYS A 19 23.06 -17.81 37.33
C CYS A 19 23.61 -18.62 36.15
N SER A 20 24.93 -18.75 36.20
CA SER A 20 25.84 -19.38 35.26
C SER A 20 25.80 -20.92 35.32
N ALA A 21 26.29 -21.58 34.27
CA ALA A 21 26.95 -22.88 34.39
C ALA A 21 28.02 -23.04 33.30
N SER A 22 29.28 -23.02 33.72
CA SER A 22 30.45 -23.50 32.97
C SER A 22 30.69 -24.97 33.29
N THR A 23 31.04 -25.77 32.29
CA THR A 23 31.85 -27.01 32.37
C THR A 23 32.59 -27.09 31.03
N ASP A 24 33.90 -26.81 31.00
CA ASP A 24 35.07 -27.65 31.29
C ASP A 24 35.29 -28.82 30.31
N SER A 25 36.57 -28.96 29.92
CA SER A 25 37.11 -29.74 28.80
C SER A 25 37.34 -31.21 29.14
N SER A 26 37.29 -32.10 28.15
CA SER A 26 38.43 -32.95 27.72
C SER A 26 38.03 -34.05 26.72
N ALA A 27 38.89 -34.21 25.70
CA ALA A 27 38.97 -35.32 24.72
C ALA A 27 39.48 -36.63 25.40
N PRO A 28 39.61 -37.83 24.76
CA PRO A 28 40.36 -38.06 23.50
C PRO A 28 39.93 -39.26 22.61
N GLY A 29 40.57 -39.37 21.43
CA GLY A 29 40.62 -40.56 20.57
C GLY A 29 40.92 -40.15 19.12
N GLY A 30 42.19 -40.03 18.70
CA GLY A 30 42.95 -41.10 18.00
C GLY A 30 42.49 -41.19 16.54
N THR A 31 43.26 -41.01 15.47
CA THR A 31 44.68 -41.28 15.21
C THR A 31 45.08 -40.63 13.87
N LEU A 32 46.32 -40.14 13.83
CA LEU A 32 47.28 -39.90 12.73
C LEU A 32 46.86 -40.19 11.27
N ILE A 33 47.13 -39.23 10.37
CA ILE A 33 48.14 -39.39 9.27
C ILE A 33 48.53 -38.03 8.63
N THR A 34 49.82 -37.71 8.74
CA THR A 34 50.76 -37.11 7.77
C THR A 34 50.31 -36.03 6.77
N GLY A 35 50.88 -34.82 6.96
CA GLY A 35 51.67 -34.12 5.92
C GLY A 35 50.97 -33.03 5.09
N GLY A 36 51.63 -31.87 5.00
CA GLY A 36 51.48 -30.98 3.84
C GLY A 36 51.08 -29.53 4.13
N THR A 37 52.08 -28.68 4.14
CA THR A 37 52.05 -27.22 3.98
C THR A 37 51.11 -26.74 2.87
N SER A 38 50.34 -25.67 3.12
CA SER A 38 50.36 -24.40 2.36
C SER A 38 49.04 -23.64 2.45
N THR A 39 49.19 -22.34 2.70
CA THR A 39 48.21 -21.27 2.56
C THR A 39 47.64 -21.21 1.14
N ALA A 40 46.32 -21.24 0.98
CA ALA A 40 45.64 -20.75 -0.21
C ALA A 40 44.19 -20.38 0.10
N THR A 41 43.89 -19.08 -0.04
CA THR A 41 42.58 -18.53 -0.33
C THR A 41 41.99 -19.21 -1.56
N SER A 42 40.74 -19.68 -1.49
CA SER A 42 39.97 -20.04 -2.69
C SER A 42 38.47 -19.88 -2.43
N THR A 43 37.91 -18.86 -3.09
CA THR A 43 36.51 -18.72 -3.46
C THR A 43 36.00 -19.99 -4.16
N PRO A 44 34.72 -20.33 -4.02
CA PRO A 44 33.99 -20.88 -5.16
C PRO A 44 32.72 -20.08 -5.48
N THR A 45 32.55 -19.78 -6.76
CA THR A 45 31.29 -19.40 -7.42
C THR A 45 31.30 -20.12 -8.78
N PRO A 46 30.17 -20.26 -9.48
CA PRO A 46 29.01 -21.11 -9.22
C PRO A 46 28.84 -22.15 -10.36
N THR A 47 27.93 -23.13 -10.21
CA THR A 47 27.08 -23.65 -11.30
C THR A 47 26.20 -24.80 -10.78
N SER A 48 24.88 -24.72 -10.93
CA SER A 48 24.17 -25.45 -11.99
C SER A 48 22.64 -25.37 -11.82
N THR A 49 21.99 -25.00 -12.94
CA THR A 49 20.64 -25.38 -13.41
C THR A 49 19.35 -24.92 -12.70
N THR A 50 18.72 -23.96 -13.36
CA THR A 50 17.29 -23.59 -13.37
C THR A 50 16.36 -24.76 -13.75
N PRO A 51 15.14 -24.80 -13.17
CA PRO A 51 13.94 -24.98 -13.98
C PRO A 51 13.01 -23.75 -13.93
N ALA A 52 12.53 -23.33 -15.09
CA ALA A 52 11.62 -22.22 -15.28
C ALA A 52 10.18 -22.56 -14.83
N PRO A 53 9.42 -21.61 -14.26
CA PRO A 53 7.98 -21.79 -14.05
C PRO A 53 7.20 -21.57 -15.36
N ALA A 54 6.28 -22.49 -15.64
CA ALA A 54 5.41 -22.50 -16.80
C ALA A 54 4.48 -21.28 -16.84
N THR A 55 4.52 -20.54 -17.95
CA THR A 55 3.54 -19.53 -18.33
C THR A 55 2.36 -20.20 -19.02
N THR A 56 1.20 -20.25 -18.36
CA THR A 56 -0.05 -20.66 -19.00
C THR A 56 -0.71 -19.43 -19.61
N THR A 57 -0.41 -19.19 -20.88
CA THR A 57 -1.15 -18.26 -21.75
C THR A 57 -2.44 -18.93 -22.19
N ALA A 58 -3.57 -18.57 -21.59
CA ALA A 58 -4.88 -18.84 -22.16
C ALA A 58 -5.17 -17.77 -23.22
N GLY A 59 -4.81 -18.07 -24.47
CA GLY A 59 -5.21 -17.30 -25.63
C GLY A 59 -6.73 -17.32 -25.79
N ARG A 60 -7.37 -16.18 -25.55
CA ARG A 60 -8.69 -15.89 -26.11
C ARG A 60 -8.48 -15.16 -27.42
N THR A 61 -8.55 -15.92 -28.51
CA THR A 61 -8.83 -15.41 -29.85
C THR A 61 -10.23 -14.79 -29.84
N PRO A 62 -10.43 -13.50 -30.14
CA PRO A 62 -11.74 -13.04 -30.57
C PRO A 62 -11.91 -13.48 -32.03
N THR A 63 -12.70 -14.52 -32.25
CA THR A 63 -13.31 -14.77 -33.55
C THR A 63 -14.19 -13.56 -33.87
N VAL A 64 -13.73 -12.74 -34.82
CA VAL A 64 -14.57 -11.74 -35.50
C VAL A 64 -15.55 -12.54 -36.36
N ALA A 65 -16.74 -12.78 -35.82
CA ALA A 65 -17.87 -13.19 -36.63
C ALA A 65 -18.41 -11.94 -37.34
N GLU A 66 -17.97 -11.77 -38.57
CA GLU A 66 -18.60 -10.91 -39.54
C GLU A 66 -20.02 -11.43 -39.78
N VAL A 67 -21.02 -10.82 -39.15
CA VAL A 67 -22.43 -11.04 -39.51
C VAL A 67 -22.95 -9.75 -40.12
N THR A 68 -22.94 -9.79 -41.44
CA THR A 68 -23.71 -8.98 -42.37
C THR A 68 -25.09 -8.64 -41.81
N ALA A 69 -25.38 -7.35 -41.68
CA ALA A 69 -26.74 -6.87 -41.58
C ALA A 69 -27.41 -6.96 -42.95
N SER A 70 -28.53 -7.68 -43.05
CA SER A 70 -29.63 -7.24 -43.91
C SER A 70 -30.97 -7.92 -43.57
N PRO A 71 -32.09 -7.24 -43.87
CA PRO A 71 -33.32 -7.29 -43.11
C PRO A 71 -34.27 -8.38 -43.59
N SER A 72 -35.20 -8.82 -42.74
CA SER A 72 -36.39 -9.50 -43.21
C SER A 72 -37.61 -8.75 -42.69
N ALA A 73 -38.21 -7.98 -43.59
CA ALA A 73 -39.48 -7.33 -43.40
C ALA A 73 -40.63 -8.34 -43.49
N GLU A 74 -41.65 -8.00 -42.72
CA GLU A 74 -43.08 -8.32 -42.82
C GLU A 74 -43.55 -9.16 -44.02
N ALA A 75 -44.30 -10.21 -43.68
CA ALA A 75 -45.23 -10.84 -44.58
C ALA A 75 -46.39 -9.87 -44.90
N SER A 76 -46.53 -9.49 -46.16
CA SER A 76 -47.80 -9.03 -46.69
C SER A 76 -47.93 -9.38 -48.17
N THR A 77 -49.18 -9.59 -48.54
CA THR A 77 -49.69 -10.45 -49.61
C THR A 77 -49.69 -9.83 -51.01
N THR A 78 -49.67 -10.71 -52.02
CA THR A 78 -50.40 -10.61 -53.31
C THR A 78 -49.78 -9.85 -54.50
N ALA A 79 -49.58 -10.65 -55.56
CA ALA A 79 -49.72 -10.40 -57.00
C ALA A 79 -48.66 -9.64 -57.84
N ALA A 80 -48.05 -10.45 -58.72
CA ALA A 80 -47.92 -10.29 -60.19
C ALA A 80 -46.98 -9.24 -60.82
N SER A 81 -46.01 -9.81 -61.53
CA SER A 81 -45.48 -9.45 -62.86
C SER A 81 -44.47 -8.29 -63.03
N THR A 82 -43.29 -8.72 -63.45
CA THR A 82 -42.09 -8.03 -63.94
C THR A 82 -42.34 -7.16 -65.19
N THR A 83 -41.75 -5.96 -65.28
CA THR A 83 -41.19 -5.34 -66.51
C THR A 83 -40.35 -4.07 -66.21
N ALA A 84 -39.12 -4.07 -66.77
CA ALA A 84 -38.25 -2.97 -67.23
C ALA A 84 -37.91 -1.72 -66.38
N ALA A 85 -36.59 -1.56 -66.18
CA ALA A 85 -35.74 -0.37 -66.33
C ALA A 85 -36.30 1.04 -65.99
N ALA A 86 -35.70 1.66 -64.98
CA ALA A 86 -35.22 3.05 -65.03
C ALA A 86 -34.27 3.30 -63.86
N THR A 87 -33.11 3.88 -64.14
CA THR A 87 -32.16 4.42 -63.15
C THR A 87 -32.64 5.80 -62.70
N PRO A 88 -32.84 6.07 -61.41
CA PRO A 88 -32.85 7.43 -60.91
C PRO A 88 -31.63 7.69 -60.03
N THR A 89 -30.76 8.59 -60.51
CA THR A 89 -29.79 9.33 -59.71
C THR A 89 -30.51 9.98 -58.53
N VAL A 90 -30.18 9.59 -57.31
CA VAL A 90 -30.62 10.27 -56.09
C VAL A 90 -29.40 10.74 -55.32
N SER A 91 -29.33 12.07 -55.19
CA SER A 91 -28.32 12.83 -54.45
C SER A 91 -28.05 12.27 -53.06
N LEU A 92 -26.77 12.10 -52.73
CA LEU A 92 -26.31 11.94 -51.35
C LEU A 92 -26.40 13.31 -50.65
N ASP A 93 -27.48 13.54 -49.93
CA ASP A 93 -27.57 14.60 -48.93
C ASP A 93 -26.64 14.26 -47.75
N PRO A 94 -25.65 15.10 -47.39
CA PRO A 94 -24.79 14.83 -46.25
C PRO A 94 -25.28 15.63 -45.04
N SER A 95 -26.30 15.18 -44.30
CA SER A 95 -26.56 15.67 -42.93
C SER A 95 -27.56 14.82 -42.13
N PRO A 96 -27.12 13.76 -41.42
CA PRO A 96 -28.02 13.00 -40.56
C PRO A 96 -27.92 13.37 -39.07
N LEU A 97 -27.62 14.62 -38.64
CA LEU A 97 -27.55 14.89 -37.19
C LEU A 97 -27.89 16.32 -36.73
N ALA A 98 -28.79 17.03 -37.42
CA ALA A 98 -29.41 18.23 -36.87
C ALA A 98 -30.76 17.83 -36.23
N GLY A 99 -30.76 17.39 -34.97
CA GLY A 99 -32.04 17.11 -34.30
C GLY A 99 -32.03 16.44 -32.93
N THR A 100 -30.94 15.82 -32.50
CA THR A 100 -30.90 15.27 -31.13
C THR A 100 -30.46 16.36 -30.17
N GLY A 101 -31.42 17.11 -29.63
CA GLY A 101 -31.19 18.00 -28.50
C GLY A 101 -30.47 17.21 -27.41
N GLY A 102 -29.19 17.52 -27.20
CA GLY A 102 -28.42 17.03 -26.07
C GLY A 102 -29.09 17.55 -24.81
N GLY A 103 -29.98 16.75 -24.23
CA GLY A 103 -30.51 17.02 -22.90
C GLY A 103 -29.34 17.25 -21.94
N PRO A 104 -29.53 18.04 -20.87
CA PRO A 104 -28.45 18.34 -19.94
C PRO A 104 -27.81 17.01 -19.52
N GLN A 105 -26.53 16.88 -19.86
CA GLN A 105 -25.76 15.71 -19.48
C GLN A 105 -25.87 15.59 -17.96
N GLN A 106 -26.48 14.49 -17.50
CA GLN A 106 -26.63 14.23 -16.07
C GLN A 106 -25.24 14.38 -15.43
N PRO A 107 -25.09 15.21 -14.38
CA PRO A 107 -23.79 15.39 -13.75
C PRO A 107 -23.30 14.01 -13.30
N SER A 108 -22.13 13.62 -13.79
CA SER A 108 -21.50 12.36 -13.41
C SER A 108 -21.39 12.36 -11.89
N SER A 109 -22.08 11.41 -11.22
CA SER A 109 -22.08 11.34 -9.76
C SER A 109 -20.64 11.25 -9.27
N VAL A 110 -20.24 12.23 -8.46
CA VAL A 110 -18.92 12.23 -7.82
C VAL A 110 -18.86 11.00 -6.91
N PRO A 111 -17.82 10.16 -6.98
CA PRO A 111 -17.67 9.05 -6.05
C PRO A 111 -17.62 9.60 -4.62
N THR A 112 -18.57 9.22 -3.77
CA THR A 112 -18.56 9.64 -2.36
C THR A 112 -18.22 8.45 -1.47
N LEU A 113 -17.13 8.57 -0.73
CA LEU A 113 -16.75 7.64 0.33
C LEU A 113 -17.51 8.02 1.60
N ASN A 114 -18.34 7.10 2.11
CA ASN A 114 -19.18 7.35 3.30
C ASN A 114 -18.62 6.68 4.57
N SER A 115 -17.89 5.56 4.43
CA SER A 115 -17.34 4.83 5.57
C SER A 115 -16.07 4.06 5.18
N ILE A 116 -15.35 3.58 6.19
CA ILE A 116 -14.20 2.68 6.01
C ILE A 116 -14.69 1.23 6.11
N THR A 117 -14.43 0.46 5.06
CA THR A 117 -14.72 -0.99 5.03
C THR A 117 -13.56 -1.78 5.63
N ASP A 118 -13.78 -3.07 5.97
CA ASP A 118 -12.70 -3.92 6.49
C ASP A 118 -11.62 -4.20 5.46
N GLU A 119 -12.01 -4.26 4.19
CA GLU A 119 -11.10 -4.34 3.06
C GLU A 119 -10.22 -3.06 2.96
N ASP A 120 -10.79 -1.88 3.21
CA ASP A 120 -10.00 -0.64 3.30
C ASP A 120 -9.00 -0.68 4.45
N ARG A 121 -9.41 -1.19 5.62
CA ARG A 121 -8.53 -1.37 6.78
C ARG A 121 -7.38 -2.33 6.46
N GLY A 122 -7.68 -3.45 5.80
CA GLY A 122 -6.68 -4.41 5.34
C GLY A 122 -5.65 -3.76 4.41
N ARG A 123 -6.11 -3.03 3.39
CA ARG A 123 -5.21 -2.29 2.48
C ARG A 123 -4.37 -1.22 3.19
N ALA A 124 -4.96 -0.50 4.14
CA ALA A 124 -4.24 0.49 4.92
C ALA A 124 -3.15 -0.15 5.79
N LEU A 125 -3.44 -1.29 6.42
CA LEU A 125 -2.45 -2.05 7.21
C LEU A 125 -1.28 -2.51 6.34
N GLU A 126 -1.55 -3.10 5.19
CA GLU A 126 -0.49 -3.55 4.27
C GLU A 126 0.32 -2.38 3.70
N THR A 127 -0.35 -1.28 3.37
CA THR A 127 0.33 -0.05 2.92
C THR A 127 1.22 0.53 4.03
N ALA A 128 0.75 0.56 5.27
CA ALA A 128 1.55 1.03 6.41
C ALA A 128 2.78 0.13 6.64
N LYS A 129 2.63 -1.19 6.55
CA LYS A 129 3.77 -2.13 6.64
C LYS A 129 4.79 -1.85 5.54
N ALA A 130 4.35 -1.69 4.29
CA ALA A 130 5.25 -1.40 3.16
C ALA A 130 5.98 -0.06 3.34
N ILE A 131 5.27 0.98 3.79
CA ILE A 131 5.86 2.29 4.09
C ILE A 131 6.93 2.16 5.17
N VAL A 132 6.64 1.49 6.29
CA VAL A 132 7.59 1.37 7.39
C VAL A 132 8.75 0.45 7.00
N ALA A 133 8.52 -0.63 6.25
CA ALA A 133 9.58 -1.48 5.74
C ALA A 133 10.55 -0.71 4.83
N ALA A 134 10.04 0.15 3.94
CA ALA A 134 10.88 1.04 3.13
C ALA A 134 11.60 2.07 4.00
N TYR A 135 10.89 2.70 4.95
CA TYR A 135 11.42 3.70 5.88
C TYR A 135 12.57 3.16 6.73
N THR A 136 12.44 1.93 7.23
CA THR A 136 13.42 1.24 8.08
C THR A 136 14.31 0.28 7.30
N SER A 137 14.39 0.39 5.98
CA SER A 137 15.13 -0.57 5.13
C SER A 137 16.65 -0.56 5.37
N GLY A 138 17.20 0.56 5.86
CA GLY A 138 18.65 0.77 5.99
C GLY A 138 19.37 0.92 4.64
N LYS A 139 18.64 1.14 3.55
CA LYS A 139 19.18 1.42 2.22
C LYS A 139 19.83 2.82 2.16
N PRO A 140 20.76 3.07 1.21
CA PRO A 140 21.29 4.40 0.98
C PRO A 140 20.19 5.36 0.48
N TYR A 141 20.36 6.67 0.71
CA TYR A 141 19.30 7.67 0.51
C TYR A 141 18.65 7.63 -0.87
N LYS A 142 19.45 7.43 -1.93
CA LYS A 142 18.93 7.40 -3.30
C LYS A 142 17.92 6.26 -3.50
N GLU A 143 18.28 5.04 -3.12
CA GLU A 143 17.39 3.87 -3.24
C GLU A 143 16.23 3.95 -2.25
N TRP A 144 16.50 4.41 -1.03
CA TRP A 144 15.50 4.59 0.02
C TRP A 144 14.40 5.57 -0.39
N SER A 145 14.78 6.70 -1.00
CA SER A 145 13.82 7.73 -1.45
C SER A 145 13.02 7.27 -2.66
N GLU A 146 13.67 6.60 -3.63
CA GLU A 146 12.99 6.01 -4.79
C GLU A 146 11.90 4.99 -4.38
N GLU A 147 12.14 4.23 -3.30
CA GLU A 147 11.18 3.27 -2.77
C GLU A 147 10.10 3.93 -1.91
N LEU A 148 10.47 4.83 -0.99
CA LEU A 148 9.54 5.41 -0.02
C LEU A 148 8.65 6.50 -0.62
N TYR A 149 9.22 7.39 -1.44
CA TYR A 149 8.56 8.64 -1.87
C TYR A 149 7.23 8.42 -2.60
N PRO A 150 7.06 7.38 -3.45
CA PRO A 150 5.77 7.08 -4.07
C PRO A 150 4.63 6.86 -3.05
N MET A 151 4.95 6.37 -1.85
CA MET A 151 3.99 5.98 -0.81
C MET A 151 3.72 7.08 0.23
N ILE A 152 4.52 8.15 0.24
CA ILE A 152 4.38 9.25 1.20
C ILE A 152 4.00 10.56 0.51
N ASP A 153 3.42 11.49 1.26
CA ASP A 153 3.06 12.81 0.75
C ASP A 153 4.28 13.69 0.46
N PRO A 154 4.21 14.60 -0.53
CA PRO A 154 5.28 15.56 -0.81
C PRO A 154 5.70 16.38 0.41
N LYS A 155 4.75 16.76 1.28
CA LYS A 155 5.04 17.48 2.52
C LYS A 155 5.91 16.65 3.48
N LEU A 156 5.70 15.35 3.53
CA LEU A 156 6.52 14.44 4.33
C LEU A 156 7.87 14.18 3.65
N GLN A 157 7.91 14.05 2.33
CA GLN A 157 9.16 13.89 1.55
C GLN A 157 10.14 15.04 1.84
N ASN A 158 9.63 16.28 1.94
CA ASN A 158 10.44 17.47 2.20
C ASN A 158 11.17 17.48 3.55
N GLN A 159 10.86 16.56 4.46
CA GLN A 159 11.57 16.41 5.74
C GLN A 159 12.91 15.66 5.57
N TYR A 160 13.12 15.02 4.42
CA TYR A 160 14.27 14.18 4.16
C TYR A 160 15.07 14.69 2.96
N GLY A 161 16.39 14.68 3.08
CA GLY A 161 17.32 15.09 2.05
C GLY A 161 18.53 14.16 1.97
N PRO A 162 19.43 14.36 1.00
CA PRO A 162 20.62 13.52 0.81
C PRO A 162 21.53 13.40 2.04
N ASN A 163 21.48 14.38 2.95
CA ASN A 163 22.25 14.41 4.20
C ASN A 163 21.49 13.87 5.41
N SER A 164 20.25 13.39 5.23
CA SER A 164 19.48 12.78 6.30
C SER A 164 20.15 11.48 6.74
N ARG A 165 20.34 11.32 8.05
CA ARG A 165 20.79 10.06 8.65
C ARG A 165 19.63 9.09 8.66
N ILE A 166 19.41 8.38 7.55
CA ILE A 166 18.32 7.40 7.40
C ILE A 166 18.74 5.98 7.84
N ASP A 167 20.04 5.75 7.93
CA ASP A 167 20.66 4.49 8.36
C ASP A 167 20.30 4.11 9.80
N ILE A 168 20.08 5.11 10.66
CA ILE A 168 19.67 4.91 12.06
C ILE A 168 18.28 4.32 12.22
N PHE A 169 17.42 4.40 11.20
CA PHE A 169 16.06 3.88 11.25
C PHE A 169 15.98 2.37 10.96
N LYS A 170 17.10 1.76 10.54
CA LYS A 170 17.15 0.36 10.11
C LYS A 170 16.46 -0.58 11.10
N GLY A 171 15.54 -1.41 10.62
CA GLY A 171 14.84 -2.41 11.43
C GLY A 171 13.89 -3.26 10.59
N THR A 172 13.33 -4.28 11.23
CA THR A 172 12.44 -5.26 10.58
C THR A 172 11.02 -5.10 11.09
N VAL A 173 10.05 -4.94 10.19
CA VAL A 173 8.62 -4.89 10.53
C VAL A 173 8.17 -6.25 11.02
N THR A 174 7.55 -6.30 12.20
CA THR A 174 7.07 -7.55 12.81
C THR A 174 5.55 -7.65 12.82
N ASN A 175 4.86 -6.54 13.04
CA ASN A 175 3.40 -6.50 13.10
C ASN A 175 2.85 -5.12 12.73
N ALA A 176 1.57 -5.03 12.38
CA ALA A 176 0.85 -3.77 12.25
C ALA A 176 -0.58 -3.90 12.80
N GLU A 177 -1.04 -2.85 13.49
CA GLU A 177 -2.35 -2.80 14.11
C GLU A 177 -3.01 -1.43 13.92
N LEU A 178 -4.33 -1.42 13.76
CA LEU A 178 -5.07 -0.17 13.65
C LEU A 178 -5.10 0.54 15.00
N VAL A 179 -4.91 1.85 15.00
CA VAL A 179 -4.91 2.68 16.20
C VAL A 179 -6.18 3.54 16.20
N ASP A 180 -6.87 3.60 17.35
CA ASP A 180 -7.92 4.61 17.56
C ASP A 180 -7.26 5.99 17.73
N ASP A 181 -7.18 6.74 16.64
CA ASP A 181 -6.67 8.11 16.64
C ASP A 181 -7.81 9.09 16.95
N PRO A 182 -7.83 9.69 18.15
CA PRO A 182 -8.91 10.58 18.56
C PRO A 182 -8.98 11.85 17.68
N THR A 183 -7.91 12.23 16.98
CA THR A 183 -7.90 13.39 16.07
C THR A 183 -8.69 13.16 14.80
N LEU A 184 -9.05 11.91 14.49
CA LEU A 184 -9.80 11.51 13.30
C LEU A 184 -11.29 11.38 13.56
N LYS A 185 -11.75 11.49 14.81
CA LYS A 185 -13.18 11.40 15.13
C LYS A 185 -13.89 12.62 14.58
N VAL A 186 -14.95 12.37 13.81
CA VAL A 186 -15.78 13.41 13.21
C VAL A 186 -17.18 13.37 13.83
N PRO A 187 -17.79 14.52 14.14
CA PRO A 187 -19.18 14.54 14.57
C PRO A 187 -20.07 13.91 13.50
N GLY A 188 -20.88 12.92 13.88
CA GLY A 188 -21.84 12.29 12.97
C GLY A 188 -21.33 11.05 12.21
N GLY A 189 -20.13 10.54 12.49
CA GLY A 189 -19.71 9.24 11.95
C GLY A 189 -18.21 8.97 11.95
N ASP A 190 -17.79 8.01 11.14
CA ASP A 190 -16.39 7.69 10.89
C ASP A 190 -15.81 8.61 9.82
N ASN A 191 -14.51 8.91 9.91
CA ASN A 191 -13.79 9.61 8.85
C ASN A 191 -13.38 8.60 7.75
N PRO A 192 -13.93 8.67 6.53
CA PRO A 192 -13.66 7.66 5.52
C PRO A 192 -12.32 7.84 4.80
N TYR A 193 -11.61 8.95 5.05
CA TYR A 193 -10.41 9.35 4.32
C TYR A 193 -9.12 9.16 5.09
N TRP A 194 -9.17 8.93 6.39
CA TRP A 194 -7.99 8.92 7.25
C TRP A 194 -7.97 7.70 8.16
N LEU A 195 -6.79 7.11 8.33
CA LEU A 195 -6.53 6.05 9.29
C LEU A 195 -5.15 6.25 9.93
N THR A 196 -5.00 5.74 11.15
CA THR A 196 -3.69 5.66 11.80
C THR A 196 -3.38 4.21 12.12
N VAL A 197 -2.18 3.76 11.73
CA VAL A 197 -1.70 2.39 11.94
C VAL A 197 -0.43 2.44 12.76
N CYS A 198 -0.34 1.63 13.81
CA CYS A 198 0.89 1.37 14.55
C CYS A 198 1.58 0.16 13.93
N VAL A 199 2.81 0.34 13.45
CA VAL A 199 3.65 -0.73 12.90
C VAL A 199 4.78 -1.00 13.88
N LYS A 200 4.86 -2.23 14.39
CA LYS A 200 5.91 -2.67 15.32
C LYS A 200 7.15 -3.06 14.53
N VAL A 201 8.31 -2.62 15.01
CA VAL A 201 9.61 -2.82 14.36
C VAL A 201 10.61 -3.32 15.37
N GLU A 202 11.37 -4.34 14.98
CA GLU A 202 12.47 -4.88 15.77
C GLU A 202 13.83 -4.40 15.23
N GLY A 203 14.75 -4.08 16.14
CA GLY A 203 16.11 -3.66 15.80
C GLY A 203 16.25 -2.21 15.32
N SER A 204 15.16 -1.44 15.25
CA SER A 204 15.18 0.00 14.95
C SER A 204 15.38 0.85 16.20
N ILE A 205 15.70 2.14 15.99
CA ILE A 205 15.77 3.15 17.06
C ILE A 205 14.44 3.33 17.80
N SER A 206 13.33 3.09 17.11
CA SER A 206 11.99 3.10 17.69
C SER A 206 11.37 1.70 17.65
N PRO A 207 10.70 1.25 18.72
CA PRO A 207 10.06 -0.07 18.75
C PRO A 207 8.79 -0.13 17.87
N ALA A 208 8.25 1.03 17.49
CA ALA A 208 7.08 1.13 16.62
C ALA A 208 7.00 2.49 15.95
N TYR A 209 6.31 2.54 14.81
CA TYR A 209 6.00 3.77 14.07
C TYR A 209 4.49 3.90 13.87
N TYR A 210 3.95 5.08 14.17
CA TYR A 210 2.57 5.47 13.92
C TYR A 210 2.49 6.15 12.56
N VAL A 211 1.88 5.46 11.60
CA VAL A 211 1.71 5.92 10.22
C VAL A 211 0.31 6.49 10.06
N ARG A 212 0.22 7.78 9.77
CA ARG A 212 -1.06 8.45 9.54
C ARG A 212 -1.35 8.52 8.05
N LEU A 213 -2.22 7.63 7.61
CA LEU A 213 -2.59 7.41 6.22
C LEU A 213 -3.79 8.27 5.82
N HIS A 214 -3.80 8.70 4.57
CA HIS A 214 -4.96 9.30 3.94
C HIS A 214 -5.18 8.78 2.51
N ARG A 215 -6.40 8.97 2.02
CA ARG A 215 -6.84 8.69 0.64
C ARG A 215 -7.77 9.79 0.15
N THR A 216 -8.07 9.78 -1.15
CA THR A 216 -9.05 10.71 -1.75
C THR A 216 -10.24 9.96 -2.33
N ALA A 217 -11.32 10.68 -2.61
CA ALA A 217 -12.53 10.12 -3.23
C ALA A 217 -12.27 9.57 -4.64
N GLU A 218 -11.34 10.18 -5.37
CA GLU A 218 -10.95 9.80 -6.73
C GLU A 218 -10.05 8.56 -6.76
N ARG A 219 -9.33 8.29 -5.65
CA ARG A 219 -8.43 7.14 -5.50
C ARG A 219 -8.67 6.46 -4.15
N PRO A 220 -9.84 5.83 -3.95
CA PRO A 220 -10.24 5.27 -2.66
C PRO A 220 -9.36 4.09 -2.24
N ASP A 221 -8.67 3.44 -3.18
CA ASP A 221 -7.77 2.32 -2.97
C ASP A 221 -6.31 2.74 -2.72
N LYS A 222 -5.98 4.03 -2.87
CA LYS A 222 -4.61 4.53 -2.73
C LYS A 222 -4.42 5.27 -1.41
N TRP A 223 -3.76 4.60 -0.48
CA TRP A 223 -3.33 5.19 0.78
C TRP A 223 -1.94 5.80 0.66
N LYS A 224 -1.76 6.99 1.23
CA LYS A 224 -0.46 7.64 1.38
C LYS A 224 -0.22 8.07 2.81
N ALA A 225 1.03 8.00 3.27
CA ALA A 225 1.38 8.50 4.57
C ALA A 225 1.60 10.02 4.55
N SER A 226 0.84 10.69 5.41
CA SER A 226 1.04 12.09 5.74
C SER A 226 2.11 12.28 6.82
N HIS A 227 2.22 11.32 7.74
CA HIS A 227 3.17 11.34 8.87
C HIS A 227 3.65 9.92 9.17
N ILE A 228 4.91 9.81 9.55
CA ILE A 228 5.52 8.63 10.18
C ILE A 228 6.09 9.13 11.50
N LEU A 229 5.48 8.72 12.61
CA LEU A 229 5.78 9.26 13.94
C LEU A 229 6.26 8.16 14.88
N GLU A 230 7.28 8.45 15.66
CA GLU A 230 7.61 7.64 16.83
C GLU A 230 6.52 7.77 17.91
N PRO A 231 6.46 6.87 18.90
CA PRO A 231 5.39 6.89 19.91
C PRO A 231 5.27 8.24 20.65
N GLN A 232 6.41 8.87 20.95
CA GLN A 232 6.43 10.19 21.59
C GLN A 232 5.95 11.31 20.66
N GLY A 233 6.32 11.23 19.38
CA GLY A 233 5.88 12.15 18.33
C GLY A 233 4.37 12.06 18.11
N PHE A 234 3.81 10.85 18.04
CA PHE A 234 2.38 10.63 17.90
C PHE A 234 1.58 11.21 19.07
N ASN A 235 2.01 10.93 20.31
CA ASN A 235 1.37 11.49 21.50
C ASN A 235 1.38 13.03 21.52
N SER A 236 2.47 13.64 21.05
CA SER A 236 2.58 15.10 20.97
C SER A 236 1.67 15.67 19.89
N PHE A 237 1.68 15.05 18.70
CA PHE A 237 0.80 15.40 17.58
C PHE A 237 -0.68 15.35 17.99
N VAL A 238 -1.12 14.27 18.63
CA VAL A 238 -2.51 14.12 19.09
C VAL A 238 -2.89 15.24 20.07
N LYS A 239 -2.04 15.53 21.06
CA LYS A 239 -2.30 16.60 22.04
C LYS A 239 -2.41 17.98 21.38
N GLU A 240 -1.55 18.28 20.41
CA GLU A 240 -1.59 19.56 19.69
C GLU A 240 -2.87 19.69 18.86
N ARG A 241 -3.20 18.67 18.06
CA ARG A 241 -4.40 18.66 17.21
C ARG A 241 -5.69 18.75 18.01
N LEU A 242 -5.78 18.07 19.16
CA LEU A 242 -6.95 18.18 20.03
C LEU A 242 -7.08 19.57 20.66
N LYS A 243 -5.98 20.28 20.95
CA LYS A 243 -6.05 21.68 21.40
C LYS A 243 -6.59 22.59 20.30
N GLU A 244 -6.17 22.39 19.06
CA GLU A 244 -6.65 23.15 17.91
C GLU A 244 -8.14 22.94 17.64
N GLN A 245 -8.64 21.70 17.79
CA GLN A 245 -10.05 21.38 17.57
C GLN A 245 -10.99 21.91 18.67
N ASN A 246 -10.47 22.14 19.87
CA ASN A 246 -11.23 22.67 21.00
C ASN A 246 -11.16 24.19 21.12
N LYS A 247 -10.54 24.87 20.16
CA LYS A 247 -10.39 26.33 20.12
C LYS A 247 -11.47 26.96 19.25
#